data_AF-A0A1X6WST6-F1
#
_entry.id   AF-A0A1X6WST6-F1
#
_cell.length_a   1.000
_cell.length_b   1.000
_cell.length_c   1.000
_cell.angle_alpha   90.00
_cell.angle_beta   90.00
_cell.angle_gamma   90.00
#
_symmetry.space_group_name_H-M   'P 1'
#
loop_
_entity.id
_entity.type
_entity.pdbx_description
1 polymer ?
#
loop_
_entity_poly.entity_id
_entity_poly.type
_entity_poly.pdbx_seq_one_letter_code
_entity_poly.pdbx_strand_id
1 'polypeptide(L)'
;MNLTDLTARKIRYYEEQGLIFPERNAGNNRLFSLNDIDRLLDIKEMLTQEFSVKEIKKQFVKQDQKKEQLSEEKLRIALYNDLMRESGLN
;
A
#
# COMPACT_ATOMS: atom_id res chain seq x y z
N MET A 1 -4.16 20.09 -0.41
CA MET A 1 -3.44 18.82 -0.69
C MET A 1 -2.10 19.20 -1.28
N ASN A 2 -1.22 19.80 -0.46
CA ASN A 2 0.02 20.44 -0.91
C ASN A 2 1.18 19.45 -1.08
N LEU A 3 0.98 18.17 -0.70
CA LEU A 3 2.03 17.17 -0.68
C LEU A 3 2.08 16.32 -1.95
N THR A 4 0.94 16.11 -2.61
CA THR A 4 0.83 15.22 -3.79
C THR A 4 0.49 15.96 -5.09
N ASP A 5 0.13 17.24 -5.03
CA ASP A 5 -0.44 18.04 -6.14
C ASP A 5 -1.68 17.43 -6.81
N LEU A 6 -2.32 16.44 -6.18
CA LEU A 6 -3.56 15.86 -6.66
C LEU A 6 -4.76 16.64 -6.12
N THR A 7 -5.72 16.92 -7.00
CA THR A 7 -6.97 17.54 -6.58
C THR A 7 -7.77 16.56 -5.72
N ALA A 8 -8.57 17.09 -4.79
CA ALA A 8 -9.45 16.26 -3.97
C ALA A 8 -10.38 15.38 -4.81
N ARG A 9 -10.80 15.85 -6.00
CA ARG A 9 -11.61 15.07 -6.96
C ARG A 9 -10.85 13.83 -7.45
N LYS A 10 -9.59 13.97 -7.84
CA LYS A 10 -8.75 12.85 -8.27
C LYS A 10 -8.57 11.83 -7.15
N ILE A 11 -8.33 12.29 -5.93
CA ILE A 11 -8.13 11.42 -4.77
C ILE A 11 -9.39 10.60 -4.45
N ARG A 12 -10.58 11.23 -4.48
CA ARG A 12 -11.86 10.52 -4.34
C ARG A 12 -12.05 9.47 -5.42
N TYR A 13 -11.75 9.83 -6.67
CA TYR A 13 -11.84 8.89 -7.78
C TYR A 13 -10.90 7.69 -7.58
N TYR A 14 -9.67 7.89 -7.10
CA TYR A 14 -8.75 6.77 -6.83
C TYR A 14 -9.20 5.88 -5.67
N GLU A 15 -9.78 6.46 -4.62
CA GLU A 15 -10.45 5.69 -3.56
C GLU A 15 -11.62 4.87 -4.12
N GLU A 16 -12.49 5.47 -4.95
CA GLU A 16 -13.60 4.77 -5.61
C GLU A 16 -13.13 3.62 -6.52
N GLN A 17 -11.97 3.79 -7.16
CA GLN A 17 -11.33 2.73 -7.96
C GLN A 17 -10.61 1.67 -7.10
N GLY A 18 -10.57 1.83 -5.76
CA GLY A 18 -9.88 0.94 -4.83
C GLY A 18 -8.37 0.98 -4.97
N LEU A 19 -7.82 2.15 -5.31
CA LEU A 19 -6.37 2.37 -5.38
C LEU A 19 -5.79 2.83 -4.05
N ILE A 20 -6.60 3.41 -3.17
CA ILE A 20 -6.21 3.83 -1.81
C ILE A 20 -7.37 3.52 -0.85
N PHE A 21 -7.06 3.39 0.44
CA PHE A 21 -8.04 2.99 1.46
C PHE A 21 -7.87 3.81 2.74
N PRO A 22 -8.02 5.15 2.68
CA PRO A 22 -7.85 5.99 3.86
C PRO A 22 -8.92 5.69 4.92
N GLU A 23 -8.53 5.77 6.19
CA GLU A 23 -9.46 5.66 7.31
C GLU A 23 -10.39 6.88 7.37
N ARG A 24 -11.46 6.79 8.14
CA ARG A 24 -12.42 7.88 8.35
C ARG A 24 -12.53 8.22 9.83
N ASN A 25 -12.51 9.51 10.13
CA ASN A 25 -12.78 9.98 11.49
C ASN A 25 -14.29 10.05 11.78
N ALA A 26 -14.65 10.36 13.02
CA ALA A 26 -16.06 10.48 13.45
C ALA A 26 -16.87 11.51 12.64
N GLY A 27 -16.21 12.54 12.10
CA GLY A 27 -16.83 13.53 11.20
C GLY A 27 -16.86 13.11 9.72
N ASN A 28 -16.59 11.84 9.42
CA ASN A 28 -16.54 11.27 8.07
C ASN A 28 -15.49 11.90 7.13
N ASN A 29 -14.45 12.53 7.71
CA ASN A 29 -13.31 13.03 6.95
C ASN A 29 -12.26 11.93 6.79
N ARG A 30 -11.59 11.92 5.63
CA ARG A 30 -10.50 10.98 5.34
C ARG A 30 -9.27 11.30 6.17
N LEU A 31 -8.75 10.30 6.86
CA LEU A 31 -7.44 10.30 7.50
C LEU A 31 -6.49 9.52 6.60
N PHE A 32 -5.51 10.22 6.02
CA PHE A 32 -4.50 9.61 5.16
C PHE A 32 -3.30 9.20 6.02
N SER A 33 -2.93 7.93 5.93
CA SER A 33 -1.66 7.43 6.47
C SER A 33 -0.49 7.82 5.56
N LEU A 34 0.74 7.64 6.04
CA LEU A 34 1.94 7.84 5.19
C LEU A 34 1.91 6.91 3.97
N ASN A 35 1.46 5.66 4.14
CA ASN A 35 1.32 4.71 3.04
C ASN A 35 0.32 5.20 1.97
N ASP A 36 -0.77 5.86 2.38
CA ASP A 36 -1.72 6.46 1.42
C ASP A 36 -1.08 7.59 0.63
N ILE A 37 -0.24 8.40 1.28
CA ILE A 37 0.50 9.49 0.62
C ILE A 37 1.49 8.91 -0.39
N ASP A 38 2.29 7.92 -0.01
CA ASP A 38 3.25 7.27 -0.90
C ASP A 38 2.54 6.68 -2.12
N ARG A 39 1.42 5.97 -1.90
CA ARG A 39 0.62 5.39 -2.98
C ARG A 39 0.02 6.46 -3.90
N LEU A 40 -0.37 7.62 -3.36
CA LEU A 40 -0.84 8.76 -4.17
C LEU A 40 0.30 9.39 -5.01
N LEU A 41 1.52 9.43 -4.49
CA LEU A 41 2.70 9.89 -5.23
C LEU A 41 3.04 8.91 -6.35
N ASP A 42 3.00 7.60 -6.09
CA ASP A 42 3.19 6.56 -7.10
C ASP A 42 2.16 6.68 -8.22
N ILE A 43 0.88 6.86 -7.88
CA ILE A 43 -0.19 7.09 -8.88
C ILE A 43 0.15 8.31 -9.75
N LYS A 44 0.59 9.40 -9.15
CA LYS A 44 0.96 10.63 -9.88
C LYS A 44 2.09 10.34 -10.86
N GLU A 45 3.15 9.67 -10.42
CA GLU A 45 4.29 9.33 -11.27
C GLU A 45 3.88 8.41 -12.43
N MET A 46 3.10 7.36 -12.17
CA MET A 46 2.61 6.47 -13.22
C MET A 46 1.72 7.20 -14.24
N LEU A 47 0.91 8.17 -13.81
CA LEU A 47 0.13 9.00 -14.72
C LEU A 47 1.01 9.89 -15.60
N THR A 48 2.14 10.40 -15.08
CA THR A 48 3.12 11.14 -15.91
C THR A 48 3.83 10.25 -16.93
N GLN A 49 3.84 8.94 -16.70
CA GLN A 49 4.33 7.93 -17.64
C GLN A 49 3.22 7.40 -18.56
N GLU A 50 2.08 8.11 -18.65
CA GLU A 50 0.94 7.78 -19.51
C GLU A 50 0.24 6.44 -19.19
N PHE A 51 0.40 5.91 -17.97
CA PHE A 51 -0.34 4.73 -17.55
C PHE A 51 -1.83 5.03 -17.35
N SER A 52 -2.67 4.09 -17.77
CA SER A 52 -4.09 4.13 -17.42
C SER A 52 -4.32 3.71 -15.96
N VAL A 53 -5.41 4.21 -15.38
CA VAL A 53 -5.86 3.86 -14.02
C VAL A 53 -6.02 2.34 -13.84
N LYS A 54 -6.44 1.64 -14.90
CA LYS A 54 -6.57 0.17 -14.90
C LYS A 54 -5.22 -0.53 -14.80
N GLU A 55 -4.18 -0.01 -15.46
CA GLU A 55 -2.83 -0.55 -15.39
C GLU A 55 -2.20 -0.27 -14.03
N ILE A 56 -2.38 0.94 -13.50
CA ILE A 56 -1.96 1.31 -12.15
C ILE A 56 -2.56 0.34 -11.12
N LYS A 57 -3.87 0.07 -11.21
CA LYS A 57 -4.53 -0.90 -10.32
C LYS A 57 -3.90 -2.29 -10.40
N LYS A 58 -3.62 -2.78 -11.61
CA LYS A 58 -2.95 -4.08 -11.81
C LYS A 58 -1.55 -4.09 -11.20
N GLN A 59 -0.81 -2.99 -11.32
CA GLN A 59 0.53 -2.88 -10.76
C GLN A 59 0.51 -2.95 -9.24
N PHE A 60 -0.41 -2.23 -8.59
CA PHE A 60 -0.53 -2.30 -7.13
C PHE A 60 -0.96 -3.68 -6.62
N VAL A 61 -1.89 -4.36 -7.29
CA VAL A 61 -2.26 -5.74 -6.90
C VAL A 61 -1.03 -6.65 -6.92
N LYS A 62 -0.18 -6.55 -7.94
CA LYS A 62 1.07 -7.32 -8.01
C LYS A 62 2.05 -6.97 -6.88
N GLN A 63 2.18 -5.68 -6.57
CA GLN A 63 3.05 -5.21 -5.48
C GLN A 63 2.56 -5.68 -4.12
N ASP A 64 1.26 -5.58 -3.86
CA ASP A 64 0.63 -5.98 -2.60
C ASP A 64 0.77 -7.50 -2.39
N GLN A 65 0.54 -8.31 -3.43
CA GLN A 65 0.78 -9.76 -3.39
C GLN A 65 2.25 -10.10 -3.11
N LYS A 66 3.19 -9.39 -3.74
CA LYS A 66 4.63 -9.60 -3.49
C LYS A 66 5.01 -9.23 -2.06
N LYS A 67 4.46 -8.14 -1.50
CA LYS A 67 4.69 -7.73 -0.12
C LYS A 67 4.15 -8.77 0.86
N GLU A 68 2.98 -9.34 0.61
CA GLU A 68 2.39 -10.41 1.43
C GLU A 68 3.27 -11.66 1.44
N GLN A 69 3.70 -12.13 0.26
CA GLN A 69 4.62 -13.28 0.15
C GLN A 69 5.93 -13.06 0.92
N LEU A 70 6.53 -11.88 0.77
CA LEU A 70 7.76 -11.51 1.50
C LEU A 70 7.53 -11.45 3.02
N SER A 71 6.35 -10.99 3.46
CA SER A 71 6.00 -10.95 4.88
C SER A 71 5.85 -12.36 5.45
N GLU A 72 5.17 -13.24 4.73
CA GLU A 72 4.96 -14.64 5.15
C GLU A 72 6.28 -15.42 5.23
N GLU A 73 7.18 -15.20 4.27
CA GLU A 73 8.53 -15.78 4.29
C GLU A 73 9.35 -15.29 5.49
N LYS A 74 9.31 -13.99 5.79
CA LYS A 74 9.98 -13.42 6.97
C LYS A 74 9.43 -14.00 8.27
N LEU A 75 8.11 -14.16 8.38
CA LEU A 75 7.47 -14.77 9.55
C LEU A 75 7.90 -16.22 9.73
N ARG A 76 7.97 -16.99 8.64
CA ARG A 76 8.44 -18.38 8.66
C ARG A 76 9.88 -18.49 9.17
N ILE A 77 10.77 -17.63 8.68
CA ILE A 77 12.18 -17.59 9.11
C ILE A 77 12.27 -17.21 10.59
N ALA A 78 11.52 -16.19 11.03
CA ALA A 78 11.50 -15.78 12.43
C ALA A 78 11.04 -16.93 13.35
N LEU A 79 9.94 -17.59 13.01
CA LEU A 79 9.41 -18.72 13.77
C LEU A 79 10.39 -19.90 13.82
N TYR A 80 11.03 -20.24 12.69
CA TYR A 80 12.06 -21.27 12.65
C TYR A 80 13.20 -20.97 13.61
N ASN A 81 13.71 -19.73 13.60
CA ASN A 81 14.80 -19.33 14.48
C ASN A 81 14.40 -19.41 15.96
N ASP A 82 13.17 -19.04 16.31
CA ASP A 82 12.69 -19.10 17.69
C ASP A 82 12.50 -20.54 18.17
N LEU A 83 11.96 -21.44 17.35
CA LEU A 83 11.87 -22.87 17.66
C LEU A 83 13.25 -23.51 17.87
N MET A 84 14.23 -23.15 17.05
CA MET A 84 15.60 -23.66 17.18
C MET A 84 16.26 -23.18 18.48
N ARG A 85 15.98 -21.94 18.92
CA ARG A 85 16.46 -21.42 20.21
C ARG A 85 15.84 -22.14 21.40
N GLU A 86 14.54 -22.41 21.35
CA GLU A 86 13.82 -23.07 22.45
C GLU A 86 14.17 -24.57 22.57
N SER A 87 14.44 -25.24 21.46
CA SER A 87 14.78 -26.68 21.44
C SER A 87 16.18 -27.02 21.97
N GLY A 88 17.03 -26.03 22.25
CA GLY A 88 18.38 -26.25 22.80
C GLY A 88 19.34 -26.99 21.85
N LEU A 89 19.03 -27.07 20.55
CA LEU A 89 19.87 -27.73 19.53
C LEU A 89 20.98 -26.82 18.98
N ASN A 90 21.74 -26.16 19.85
CA ASN A 90 23.02 -25.55 19.51
C ASN A 90 24.16 -26.24 20.25
#